data_AF-A0A7C4GL36-F1
#
_entry.id   AF-A0A7C4GL36-F1
#
_cell.length_a   1.000
_cell.length_b   1.000
_cell.length_c   1.000
_cell.angle_alpha   90.00
_cell.angle_beta   90.00
_cell.angle_gamma   90.00
#
_symmetry.space_group_name_H-M   'P 1'
#
loop_
_entity.id
_entity.type
_entity.pdbx_description
1 polymer ?
#
loop_
_entity_poly.entity_id
_entity_poly.type
_entity_poly.pdbx_seq_one_letter_code
_entity_poly.pdbx_strand_id
1 'polypeptide(L)' 'MSRVVIISAWKDLVAVKVLDSRSSTICFFNKMENGSEGICVVKEHDVYIVVRDNFKDVVECSQPPTVSIRIETPTPVD' A
#
# COMPACT_ATOMS: atom_id res chain seq x y z
N MET A 1 4.52 9.90 -9.06
CA MET A 1 4.40 9.78 -7.59
C MET A 1 4.75 8.36 -7.21
N SER A 2 5.66 8.18 -6.26
CA SER A 2 5.98 6.85 -5.71
C SER A 2 4.93 6.46 -4.68
N ARG A 3 4.58 5.17 -4.63
CA ARG A 3 3.66 4.60 -3.65
C ARG A 3 4.44 3.75 -2.65
N VAL A 4 3.88 3.56 -1.47
CA VAL A 4 4.53 2.77 -0.42
C VAL A 4 3.54 1.82 0.24
N VAL A 5 4.00 0.61 0.52
CA VAL A 5 3.37 -0.30 1.47
C VAL A 5 4.12 -0.14 2.79
N ILE A 6 3.40 0.24 3.85
CA ILE A 6 3.94 0.40 5.20
C ILE A 6 3.47 -0.80 6.03
N ILE A 7 4.41 -1.46 6.70
CA ILE A 7 4.19 -2.65 7.51
C ILE A 7 4.58 -2.31 8.94
N SER A 8 3.62 -2.30 9.86
CA SER A 8 3.89 -2.07 11.28
C SER A 8 4.01 -3.40 12.03
N ALA A 9 5.15 -3.62 12.68
CA ALA A 9 5.44 -4.85 13.42
C ALA A 9 4.99 -4.72 14.89
N TRP A 10 3.85 -5.33 15.23
CA TRP A 10 3.32 -5.38 16.62
C TRP A 10 3.96 -6.47 17.50
N LYS A 11 4.83 -7.26 16.89
CA LYS A 11 5.70 -8.27 17.48
C LYS A 11 6.89 -8.43 16.54
N ASP A 12 7.94 -9.12 16.98
CA ASP A 12 9.03 -9.48 16.07
C ASP A 12 8.49 -10.30 14.88
N LEU A 13 8.82 -9.85 13.67
CA LEU A 13 8.52 -10.54 12.42
C LEU A 13 9.82 -10.97 11.75
N VAL A 14 9.81 -12.13 11.12
CA VAL A 14 10.95 -12.64 10.37
C VAL A 14 10.55 -12.93 8.93
N ALA A 15 11.52 -12.73 8.03
CA ALA A 15 11.38 -13.04 6.60
C ALA A 15 10.14 -12.43 5.92
N VAL A 16 9.81 -11.18 6.25
CA VAL A 16 8.66 -10.48 5.67
C VAL A 16 8.93 -10.16 4.20
N LYS A 17 7.98 -10.49 3.33
CA LYS A 17 8.07 -10.25 1.89
C LYS A 17 6.90 -9.39 1.43
N VAL A 18 7.16 -8.46 0.53
CA VAL A 18 6.13 -7.78 -0.25
C VAL A 18 6.22 -8.30 -1.67
N LEU A 19 5.13 -8.87 -2.16
CA LEU A 19 5.02 -9.42 -3.51
C LEU A 19 4.13 -8.53 -4.39
N ASP A 20 4.42 -8.46 -5.68
CA ASP A 20 3.50 -7.90 -6.67
C ASP A 20 2.42 -8.92 -7.10
N SER A 21 1.51 -8.50 -7.97
CA SER A 21 0.45 -9.33 -8.55
C SER A 21 0.96 -10.55 -9.33
N ARG A 22 2.24 -10.56 -9.72
CA ARG A 22 2.91 -11.66 -10.43
C ARG A 22 3.70 -12.56 -9.47
N SER A 23 3.55 -12.35 -8.17
CA SER A 23 4.29 -13.04 -7.09
C SER A 23 5.80 -12.76 -7.07
N SER A 24 6.26 -11.69 -7.72
CA SER A 24 7.65 -11.24 -7.66
C SER A 24 7.91 -10.56 -6.33
N THR A 25 9.02 -10.87 -5.64
CA THR A 25 9.38 -10.19 -4.40
C THR A 25 9.93 -8.80 -4.71
N ILE A 26 9.24 -7.77 -4.23
CA ILE A 26 9.62 -6.36 -4.38
C ILE A 26 10.49 -5.91 -3.23
N CYS A 27 10.09 -6.25 -2.00
CA CYS A 27 10.87 -5.99 -0.79
C CYS A 27 10.97 -7.23 0.08
N PHE A 28 12.10 -7.34 0.77
CA PHE A 28 12.35 -8.38 1.76
C PHE A 28 12.96 -7.78 3.02
N PHE A 29 12.35 -8.06 4.16
CA PHE A 29 12.85 -7.68 5.47
C PHE A 29 13.20 -8.95 6.24
N ASN A 30 14.49 -9.17 6.48
CA ASN A 30 14.95 -10.37 7.15
C ASN A 30 14.43 -10.47 8.59
N LYS A 31 14.44 -9.35 9.32
CA LYS A 31 13.86 -9.19 10.65
C LYS A 31 13.24 -7.80 10.75
N MET A 32 12.06 -7.72 11.36
CA MET A 32 11.44 -6.47 11.82
C MET A 32 11.19 -6.61 13.31
N GLU A 33 11.72 -5.69 14.11
CA GLU A 33 11.59 -5.75 15.57
C GLU A 33 10.22 -5.23 16.00
N ASN A 34 9.75 -5.68 17.15
CA ASN A 34 8.53 -5.17 17.76
C ASN A 34 8.58 -3.64 17.89
N GLY A 35 7.53 -2.97 17.42
CA GLY A 35 7.40 -1.52 17.39
C GLY A 35 8.05 -0.83 16.19
N SER A 36 8.67 -1.59 15.27
CA SER A 36 9.28 -1.03 14.06
C SER A 36 8.33 -0.95 12.87
N GLU A 37 8.71 -0.12 11.89
CA GLU A 37 8.01 -0.01 10.61
C GLU A 37 8.92 -0.42 9.45
N GLY A 38 8.38 -1.18 8.52
CA GLY A 38 8.99 -1.53 7.25
C GLY A 38 8.32 -0.75 6.13
N ILE A 39 9.10 0.00 5.35
CA ILE A 39 8.59 0.79 4.23
C ILE A 39 9.07 0.14 2.92
N CYS A 40 8.13 -0.31 2.10
CA CYS A 40 8.41 -0.85 0.78
C CYS A 40 7.91 0.10 -0.30
N VAL A 41 8.83 0.65 -1.10
CA VAL A 41 8.47 1.51 -2.24
C VAL A 41 7.99 0.62 -3.39
N VAL A 42 6.80 0.92 -3.90
CA VAL A 42 6.17 0.19 -4.99
C VAL A 42 5.89 1.09 -6.19
N LYS A 43 5.88 0.50 -7.39
CA LYS A 43 5.93 1.25 -8.65
C LYS A 43 4.56 1.65 -9.18
N GLU A 44 3.52 0.87 -8.92
CA GLU A 44 2.26 0.96 -9.65
C GLU A 44 1.02 0.91 -8.74
N HIS A 45 -0.11 1.29 -9.34
CA HIS A 45 -1.42 1.09 -8.75
C HIS A 45 -1.81 -0.36 -8.96
N ASP A 46 -1.55 -1.18 -7.95
CA ASP A 46 -1.76 -2.61 -8.05
C ASP A 46 -2.05 -3.19 -6.66
N VAL A 47 -2.38 -4.47 -6.68
CA VAL A 47 -2.49 -5.33 -5.51
C VAL A 47 -1.10 -5.86 -5.15
N TYR A 48 -0.75 -5.71 -3.88
CA TYR A 48 0.46 -6.25 -3.28
C TYR A 48 0.10 -7.25 -2.20
N ILE A 49 0.96 -8.25 -2.01
CA ILE A 49 0.76 -9.29 -1.00
C ILE A 49 1.88 -9.19 0.01
N VAL A 50 1.54 -8.93 1.27
CA VAL A 50 2.49 -8.95 2.39
C VAL A 50 2.47 -10.34 3.00
N VAL A 51 3.58 -11.05 2.89
CA VAL A 51 3.77 -12.38 3.48
C VAL A 51 4.63 -12.25 4.73
N ARG A 52 4.14 -12.75 5.86
CA ARG A 52 4.83 -12.71 7.16
C ARG A 52 4.43 -13.94 7.97
N ASP A 53 5.39 -14.60 8.61
CA ASP A 53 5.17 -15.89 9.30
C ASP A 53 4.39 -16.88 8.39
N ASN A 54 3.16 -17.25 8.80
CA ASN A 54 2.22 -18.10 8.06
C ASN A 54 1.01 -17.33 7.49
N PHE A 55 1.06 -16.00 7.49
CA PHE A 55 -0.05 -15.14 7.05
C PHE A 55 0.28 -14.42 5.76
N LYS A 56 -0.78 -14.13 5.01
CA LYS A 56 -0.73 -13.29 3.80
C LYS A 56 -1.81 -12.23 3.92
N ASP A 57 -1.41 -10.96 3.87
CA ASP A 57 -2.32 -9.82 3.80
C ASP A 57 -2.28 -9.24 2.39
N VAL A 58 -3.43 -8.81 1.89
CA VAL A 58 -3.56 -8.18 0.57
C VAL A 58 -3.74 -6.68 0.75
N VAL A 59 -2.90 -5.90 0.08
CA VAL A 59 -2.91 -4.43 0.12
C VAL A 59 -3.13 -3.92 -1.29
N GLU A 60 -4.23 -3.22 -1.52
CA GLU A 60 -4.49 -2.54 -2.78
C GLU A 60 -4.00 -1.09 -2.70
N CYS A 61 -3.06 -0.72 -3.57
CA CYS A 61 -2.66 0.67 -3.72
C CYS A 61 -3.47 1.30 -4.86
N SER A 62 -4.61 1.92 -4.57
CA SER A 62 -5.47 2.61 -5.55
C SER A 62 -5.23 4.12 -5.62
N GLN A 63 -5.64 4.77 -6.72
CA GLN A 63 -5.52 6.22 -6.90
C GLN A 63 -6.64 6.86 -6.09
N PRO A 64 -6.37 7.89 -5.27
CA PRO A 64 -7.45 8.59 -4.59
C PRO A 64 -8.45 9.09 -5.65
N PRO A 65 -9.76 8.99 -5.39
CA PRO A 65 -10.77 9.39 -6.35
C PRO A 65 -10.56 10.85 -6.73
N THR A 66 -10.56 11.13 -8.03
CA THR A 66 -10.55 12.51 -8.51
C THR A 66 -11.92 13.13 -8.21
N VAL A 67 -12.02 13.88 -7.12
CA VAL A 67 -13.26 14.62 -6.80
C VAL A 67 -13.32 15.84 -7.72
N SER A 68 -14.08 15.74 -8.81
CA SER A 68 -14.43 16.92 -9.61
C SER A 68 -15.55 17.67 -8.90
N ILE A 69 -15.21 18.75 -8.20
CA ILE A 69 -16.20 19.68 -7.65
C ILE A 69 -16.80 20.44 -8.84
N ARG A 70 -18.04 20.11 -9.22
CA ARG A 70 -18.81 20.95 -10.15
C ARG A 70 -19.36 22.12 -9.37
N ILE A 71 -18.82 23.32 -9.61
CA ILE A 71 -19.44 24.56 -9.17
C ILE A 71 -20.50 24.89 -10.21
N GLU A 72 -21.76 24.54 -9.94
CA GLU A 72 -22.88 25.01 -10.76
C GLU A 72 -22.97 26.52 -10.60
N THR A 73 -22.74 27.25 -11.70
CA THR A 73 -22.97 28.69 -11.72
C THR A 73 -24.48 28.92 -11.70
N PRO A 74 -25.04 29.68 -10.75
CA PRO A 74 -26.48 29.90 -10.69
C PRO A 74 -26.95 30.55 -11.99
N THR A 75 -27.95 29.93 -12.63
CA THR A 75 -28.57 30.45 -13.85
C THR A 75 -29.28 31.77 -13.51
N PRO A 76 -29.05 32.85 -14.28
CA PRO A 76 -29.84 34.06 -14.14
C PRO A 76 -31.32 33.74 -14.39
N VAL A 77 -32.19 34.17 -13.48
CA VAL A 77 -33.63 34.16 -13.70
C VAL A 77 -33.97 35.48 -14.38
N ASP A 78 -34.45 35.41 -15.62
CA ASP A 78 -35.00 36.55 -16.37
C ASP A 78 -36.30 37.10 -15.74
#